data_AF-A0A3M1AQ96-F1
#
_entry.id   AF-A0A3M1AQ96-F1
#
_cell.length_a   1.000
_cell.length_b   1.000
_cell.length_c   1.000
_cell.angle_alpha   90.00
_cell.angle_beta   90.00
_cell.angle_gamma   90.00
#
_symmetry.space_group_name_H-M   'P 1'
#
loop_
_entity.id
_entity.type
_entity.pdbx_description
1 polymer ?
#
loop_
_entity_poly.entity_id
_entity_poly.type
_entity_poly.pdbx_seq_one_letter_code
_entity_poly.pdbx_strand_id
1 'polypeptide(L)' 'MNLGLSPTLILSVIAAYFLVLIGISLYTGRKADSQDFFIAGRKAPWFIVAIGMIGASMSGVTFISIPGAVGAG' A
#
# COMPACT_ATOMS: atom_id res chain seq x y z
N MET A 1 -14.36 -21.63 21.07
CA MET A 1 -14.21 -20.82 19.85
C MET A 1 -12.80 -21.04 19.33
N ASN A 2 -12.64 -21.64 18.16
CA ASN A 2 -11.32 -21.86 17.59
C ASN A 2 -10.72 -20.50 17.19
N LEU A 3 -9.82 -19.96 18.01
CA LEU A 3 -9.09 -18.71 17.80
C LEU A 3 -7.92 -18.89 16.80
N GLY A 4 -8.01 -19.87 15.91
CA GLY A 4 -7.04 -20.07 14.85
C GLY A 4 -7.27 -19.04 13.75
N LEU A 5 -6.20 -18.35 13.33
CA LEU A 5 -6.21 -17.50 12.14
C LEU A 5 -6.83 -18.27 10.96
N SER A 6 -8.00 -17.85 10.49
CA SER A 6 -8.71 -18.51 9.40
C SER A 6 -7.94 -18.32 8.09
N PRO A 7 -7.46 -19.39 7.43
CA PRO A 7 -6.70 -19.27 6.19
C PRO A 7 -7.51 -18.62 5.07
N THR A 8 -8.81 -18.94 5.01
CA THR A 8 -9.73 -18.32 4.04
C THR A 8 -9.88 -16.82 4.27
N LEU A 9 -9.95 -16.37 5.53
CA LEU A 9 -9.97 -14.95 5.85
C LEU A 9 -8.70 -14.25 5.39
N ILE A 10 -7.52 -14.79 5.71
CA ILE A 10 -6.22 -14.21 5.31
C ILE A 10 -6.13 -14.05 3.79
N LEU A 11 -6.42 -15.14 3.06
CA LEU A 11 -6.37 -15.13 1.60
C LEU A 11 -7.37 -14.14 1.00
N SER A 12 -8.57 -14.06 1.57
CA SER A 12 -9.59 -13.10 1.10
C SER A 12 -9.15 -11.64 1.26
N VAL A 13 -8.49 -11.30 2.37
CA VAL A 13 -7.97 -9.94 2.63
C VAL A 13 -6.85 -9.60 1.65
N ILE A 14 -5.91 -10.52 1.42
CA ILE A 14 -4.82 -10.32 0.45
C ILE A 14 -5.38 -10.14 -0.96
N ALA A 15 -6.30 -11.01 -1.38
CA ALA A 15 -6.94 -10.91 -2.69
C ALA A 15 -7.70 -9.58 -2.85
N ALA A 16 -8.48 -9.18 -1.85
CA ALA A 16 -9.20 -7.92 -1.86
C ALA A 16 -8.26 -6.71 -1.97
N TYR A 17 -7.13 -6.71 -1.24
CA TYR A 17 -6.12 -5.66 -1.32
C TYR A 17 -5.59 -5.47 -2.75
N PHE A 18 -5.16 -6.55 -3.41
CA PHE A 18 -4.67 -6.46 -4.79
C PHE A 18 -5.76 -6.07 -5.79
N LEU A 19 -6.99 -6.58 -5.63
CA LEU A 19 -8.11 -6.18 -6.48
C LEU A 19 -8.42 -4.68 -6.39
N VAL A 20 -8.35 -4.11 -5.19
CA VAL A 20 -8.52 -2.66 -4.98
C VAL A 20 -7.41 -1.89 -5.69
N LEU A 21 -6.15 -2.30 -5.54
CA LEU A 21 -5.02 -1.64 -6.21
C LEU A 21 -5.14 -1.70 -7.74
N ILE A 22 -5.49 -2.86 -8.30
CA ILE A 22 -5.72 -3.02 -9.74
C ILE A 22 -6.90 -2.16 -10.19
N GLY A 23 -8.01 -2.16 -9.44
CA GLY A 23 -9.18 -1.33 -9.73
C GLY A 23 -8.84 0.17 -9.79
N ILE A 24 -8.06 0.66 -8.82
CA ILE A 24 -7.56 2.04 -8.83
C ILE A 24 -6.68 2.29 -10.06
N SER A 25 -5.71 1.41 -10.33
CA SER A 25 -4.79 1.54 -11.47
C SER A 25 -5.53 1.60 -12.82
N LEU A 26 -6.52 0.74 -13.04
CA LEU A 26 -7.33 0.73 -14.25
C LEU A 26 -8.20 1.98 -14.38
N TYR A 27 -8.70 2.52 -13.27
CA TYR A 27 -9.50 3.73 -13.26
C TYR A 27 -8.65 4.99 -13.53
N THR A 28 -7.48 5.11 -12.88
CA THR A 28 -6.62 6.29 -12.98
C THR A 28 -5.71 6.28 -14.22
N GLY A 29 -5.32 5.10 -14.72
CA GLY A 29 -4.37 4.96 -15.83
C GLY A 29 -4.94 5.21 -17.23
N ARG A 30 -6.27 5.20 -17.40
CA ARG A 30 -6.93 5.28 -18.72
C ARG A 30 -6.75 6.59 -19.49
N LYS A 31 -6.30 7.67 -18.83
CA LYS A 31 -6.13 9.00 -19.43
C LYS A 31 -4.78 9.65 -19.08
N ALA A 32 -3.84 8.86 -18.58
CA ALA A 32 -2.56 9.39 -18.10
C ALA A 32 -1.63 9.69 -19.27
N ASP A 33 -1.10 10.91 -19.32
CA ASP A 33 0.01 11.30 -20.19
C ASP A 33 1.34 11.32 -19.39
N SER A 34 2.47 11.54 -20.07
CA SER A 34 3.80 11.64 -19.46
C SER A 34 3.83 12.71 -18.35
N GLN A 35 3.11 13.83 -18.52
CA GLN A 35 2.99 14.84 -17.47
C GLN A 35 2.25 14.33 -16.23
N ASP A 36 1.22 13.51 -16.40
CA ASP A 36 0.50 12.91 -15.27
C ASP A 36 1.36 11.87 -14.55
N PHE A 37 2.20 11.14 -15.29
CA PHE A 37 3.11 10.15 -14.72
C PHE A 37 4.18 10.78 -13.81
N PHE A 38 4.81 11.89 -14.25
CA PHE A 38 5.92 12.49 -13.49
C PHE A 38 5.47 13.51 -12.44
N ILE A 39 4.43 14.30 -12.72
CA ILE A 39 4.04 15.44 -11.87
C ILE A 39 2.56 15.43 -11.49
N ALA A 40 1.81 14.35 -11.78
CA ALA A 40 0.37 14.23 -11.49
C ALA A 40 -0.43 15.47 -11.93
N GLY A 41 -0.07 16.05 -13.08
CA GLY A 41 -0.70 17.26 -13.63
C GLY A 41 -0.63 18.48 -12.71
N ARG A 42 0.27 18.51 -11.71
CA ARG A 42 0.35 19.51 -10.62
C ARG A 42 -0.93 19.64 -9.78
N LYS A 43 -1.78 18.61 -9.78
CA LYS A 43 -3.05 18.59 -9.03
C LYS A 43 -2.96 17.82 -7.71
N ALA A 44 -1.83 17.17 -7.43
CA ALA A 44 -1.64 16.39 -6.21
C ALA A 44 -1.44 17.30 -4.98
N PRO A 45 -2.33 17.23 -3.96
CA PRO A 45 -2.14 17.95 -2.70
C PRO A 45 -0.88 17.47 -1.99
N TRP A 46 -0.13 18.40 -1.39
CA TRP A 46 1.16 18.13 -0.76
C TRP A 46 1.11 17.03 0.32
N PHE A 47 0.01 16.94 1.08
CA PHE A 47 -0.12 15.95 2.16
C PHE A 47 -0.30 14.53 1.63
N ILE A 48 -0.99 14.36 0.50
CA ILE A 48 -1.16 13.05 -0.15
C ILE A 48 0.19 12.57 -0.67
N VAL A 49 0.95 13.48 -1.28
CA VAL A 49 2.32 13.20 -1.72
C VAL A 49 3.19 12.81 -0.53
N ALA A 50 3.14 13.57 0.58
CA ALA A 50 3.92 13.27 1.77
C ALA A 50 3.64 11.87 2.35
N ILE A 51 2.38 11.48 2.46
CA ILE A 51 2.00 10.13 2.91
C ILE A 51 2.52 9.06 1.95
N GLY A 52 2.39 9.29 0.64
CA GLY A 52 2.93 8.38 -0.37
C GLY A 52 4.45 8.22 -0.28
N MET A 53 5.19 9.32 -0.05
CA MET A 53 6.63 9.30 0.10
C MET A 53 7.09 8.56 1.37
N ILE A 54 6.39 8.74 2.50
CA ILE A 54 6.64 7.97 3.72
C ILE A 54 6.40 6.48 3.44
N GLY A 55 5.28 6.15 2.80
CA GLY A 55 4.96 4.78 2.39
C GLY A 55 6.03 4.13 1.51
N ALA A 56 6.49 4.85 0.48
CA ALA A 56 7.48 4.35 -0.48
C ALA A 56 8.87 4.15 0.12
N SER A 57 9.23 4.92 1.14
CA SER A 57 10.51 4.78 1.84
C SER A 57 10.52 3.65 2.89
N MET A 58 9.36 3.13 3.29
CA MET A 58 9.24 2.00 4.22
C MET A 58 9.35 0.66 3.48
N SER A 59 10.11 -0.27 4.07
CA SER A 59 10.24 -1.65 3.57
C SER A 59 9.54 -2.63 4.50
N GLY A 60 9.18 -3.82 3.99
CA GLY A 60 8.67 -4.92 4.83
C GLY A 60 9.60 -5.30 5.98
N VAL A 61 10.91 -5.09 5.80
CA VAL A 61 11.92 -5.27 6.86
C VAL A 61 11.63 -4.36 8.05
N THR A 62 11.25 -3.10 7.84
CA THR A 62 10.94 -2.15 8.92
C THR A 62 9.81 -2.68 9.81
N PHE A 63 8.74 -3.22 9.21
CA PHE A 63 7.55 -3.69 9.94
C PHE A 63 7.78 -4.99 10.71
N ILE A 64 8.69 -5.85 10.24
CA ILE A 64 9.00 -7.12 10.91
C ILE A 64 10.13 -6.91 11.93
N SER A 65 11.19 -6.21 11.54
CA SER A 65 12.43 -6.14 12.29
C SER A 65 12.37 -5.22 13.50
N ILE A 66 11.72 -4.05 13.44
CA ILE A 66 11.68 -3.12 14.59
C ILE A 66 10.90 -3.73 15.76
N PRO A 67 9.64 -4.21 15.58
CA PRO A 67 8.92 -4.86 16.68
C PRO A 67 9.63 -6.14 17.16
N GLY A 68 10.25 -6.89 16.23
CA GLY A 68 11.03 -8.08 16.57
C GLY A 68 12.24 -7.77 17.46
N ALA A 69 12.96 -6.68 17.18
CA ALA A 69 14.10 -6.24 18.00
C ALA A 69 13.65 -5.72 19.38
N VAL A 70 12.53 -4.99 19.44
CA VAL A 70 11.97 -4.48 20.71
C VAL A 70 11.42 -5.61 21.58
N GLY A 71 10.77 -6.61 21.00
CA GLY A 71 10.20 -7.74 21.74
C GLY A 71 11.22 -8.81 22.15
N ALA A 72 12.46 -8.74 21.66
CA ALA A 72 13.54 -9.66 22.01
C ALA A 72 14.43 -9.17 23.16
N GLY A 73 14.31 -7.91 23.56
CA GLY A 73 14.94 -7.33 24.76
C GLY A 73 13.98 -7.30 25.94
#